data_AF-A0AAN6V7X7-F1
#
_entry.id   AF-A0AAN6V7X7-F1
#
_cell.length_a   1.000
_cell.length_b   1.000
_cell.length_c   1.000
_cell.angle_alpha   90.00
_cell.angle_beta   90.00
_cell.angle_gamma   90.00
#
_symmetry.space_group_name_H-M   'P 1'
#
loop_
_entity.id
_entity.type
_entity.pdbx_description
1 polymer ?
#
loop_
_entity_poly.entity_id
_entity_poly.type
_entity_poly.pdbx_seq_one_letter_code
_entity_poly.pdbx_strand_id
1 'polypeptide(L)'
;MAAATVRRSPYKDFLQPALQRRFATASLGVLAVTYIQALFLANWSSLFWSWFPLSATGFRAIALFFCGILIIILRISQYHPGLRTSDSGISTFFRYAPRLETAETIVTYTLSAVIFSFIYIWSLSEDSGLEFITYFTADRARLNEKPLFLISHLVLLGLYQGFLHLFCDVDRLSLGVAKPQNGEKKAEEGDAAIQMRRLKEQLPAILVRTVNISLIGLILSTIIYPLTVRSAVWKTSLVFLRPIYNLPRSNMLPPTAPFAFWFLVRTFLVSLLLTFSWAAANTAFSLFLVKHPLKNGKPLTSDSKDPNGSLLNGLKNKKLSIKCFAMWELAFIARDFADRRKAIYEDIDRKDGPMWSQVYQICLDTLKTLETSIDAYTAPPPPPPTAADVKAEQQKVRTTEPPRNEEIFQPIPQHKGLRNQVEKAVHQVALAPGQTSQLSPAAKKAVESAKHQLLKIQKEATGSDDPQGLFQDFALRALHSPFGWPFRHQYRRRLAHAVLGSPYGEPSLYVNAACALAGLTVHSLREDRYGNVQRDVATLIRALTGVTKKLEGFQAGLATHWTDVEAERTCPEVEEVLAALKDGLARTIEGFGPYARELRLSLTDMRLAREAAGVEEAEQEMEEVGRGR
;
A
#
# COMPACT_ATOMS: atom_id res chain seq x y z
N MET A 1 28.08 43.68 -15.00
CA MET A 1 27.35 42.66 -15.77
C MET A 1 26.64 41.74 -14.79
N ALA A 2 25.32 41.61 -14.85
CA ALA A 2 24.60 40.66 -13.99
C ALA A 2 25.05 39.24 -14.35
N ALA A 3 25.57 38.49 -13.37
CA ALA A 3 25.94 37.10 -13.57
C ALA A 3 24.74 36.34 -14.16
N ALA A 4 24.95 35.63 -15.26
CA ALA A 4 23.92 34.81 -15.88
C ALA A 4 23.33 33.89 -14.81
N THR A 5 22.03 34.04 -14.53
CA THR A 5 21.35 33.18 -13.55
C THR A 5 21.41 31.75 -14.07
N VAL A 6 22.31 30.95 -13.50
CA VAL A 6 22.42 29.52 -13.82
C VAL A 6 21.05 28.91 -13.56
N ARG A 7 20.39 28.46 -14.63
CA ARG A 7 19.07 27.83 -14.53
C ARG A 7 19.20 26.57 -13.67
N ARG A 8 18.65 26.64 -12.45
CA ARG A 8 18.58 25.51 -11.52
C ARG A 8 17.68 24.43 -12.14
N SER A 9 18.25 23.29 -12.51
CA SER A 9 17.46 22.15 -12.96
C SER A 9 16.74 21.52 -11.76
N PRO A 10 15.41 21.34 -11.82
CA PRO A 10 14.66 20.63 -10.79
C PRO A 10 15.21 19.23 -10.52
N TYR A 11 15.13 18.77 -9.27
CA TYR A 11 15.55 17.41 -8.89
C TYR A 11 14.87 16.33 -9.74
N LYS A 12 13.59 16.57 -10.06
CA LYS A 12 12.75 15.68 -10.87
C LYS A 12 13.38 15.36 -12.23
N ASP A 13 14.10 16.30 -12.83
CA ASP A 13 14.69 16.14 -14.16
C ASP A 13 15.86 15.12 -14.16
N PHE A 14 16.47 14.88 -13.00
CA PHE A 14 17.49 13.83 -12.82
C PHE A 14 16.88 12.50 -12.37
N LEU A 15 15.87 12.57 -11.49
CA LEU A 15 15.19 11.39 -10.98
C LEU A 15 14.37 10.67 -12.06
N GLN A 16 13.63 11.40 -12.90
CA GLN A 16 12.71 10.81 -13.87
C GLN A 16 13.44 9.95 -14.93
N PRO A 17 14.56 10.38 -15.55
CA PRO A 17 15.35 9.51 -16.42
C PRO A 17 15.92 8.29 -15.71
N ALA A 18 16.30 8.40 -14.44
CA ALA A 18 16.76 7.28 -13.65
C ALA A 18 15.63 6.26 -13.41
N LEU A 19 14.41 6.72 -13.09
CA LEU A 19 13.23 5.87 -12.94
C LEU A 19 12.83 5.23 -14.28
N GLN A 20 12.91 5.94 -15.40
CA GLN A 20 12.64 5.39 -16.73
C GLN A 20 13.60 4.25 -17.10
N ARG A 21 14.90 4.40 -16.78
CA ARG A 21 15.89 3.32 -16.98
C ARG A 21 15.56 2.10 -16.12
N ARG A 22 15.20 2.31 -14.85
CA ARG A 22 14.78 1.25 -13.93
C ARG A 22 13.52 0.52 -14.41
N PHE A 23 12.56 1.28 -14.94
CA PHE A 23 11.37 0.73 -15.58
C PHE A 23 11.71 -0.10 -16.81
N ALA A 24 12.58 0.39 -17.70
CA ALA A 24 13.01 -0.35 -18.88
C ALA A 24 13.66 -1.70 -18.48
N THR A 25 14.49 -1.71 -17.42
CA THR A 25 15.07 -2.96 -16.90
C THR A 25 14.03 -3.91 -16.30
N ALA A 26 13.04 -3.40 -15.58
CA ALA A 26 11.95 -4.22 -15.05
C ALA A 26 11.10 -4.83 -16.17
N SER A 27 10.74 -4.01 -17.17
CA SER A 27 10.01 -4.44 -18.35
C SER A 27 10.77 -5.48 -19.16
N LEU A 28 12.09 -5.35 -19.30
CA LEU A 28 12.92 -6.37 -19.95
C LEU A 28 12.89 -7.70 -19.19
N GLY A 29 12.91 -7.66 -17.84
CA GLY A 29 12.76 -8.84 -17.01
C GLY A 29 11.41 -9.55 -17.22
N VAL A 30 10.32 -8.77 -17.32
CA VAL A 30 8.98 -9.32 -17.61
C VAL A 30 8.89 -9.87 -19.03
N LEU A 31 9.50 -9.20 -20.02
CA LEU A 31 9.57 -9.69 -21.40
C LEU A 31 10.31 -11.03 -21.47
N ALA A 32 11.40 -11.21 -20.72
CA ALA A 32 12.10 -12.48 -20.64
C ALA A 32 11.21 -13.59 -20.07
N VAL A 33 10.43 -13.29 -19.02
CA VAL A 33 9.46 -14.24 -18.44
C VAL A 33 8.38 -14.63 -19.46
N THR A 34 7.78 -13.66 -20.15
CA THR A 34 6.72 -13.95 -21.13
C THR A 34 7.27 -14.62 -22.39
N TYR A 35 8.53 -14.41 -22.74
CA TYR A 35 9.21 -15.16 -23.79
C TYR A 35 9.34 -16.66 -23.44
N ILE A 36 9.74 -16.97 -22.21
CA ILE A 36 9.80 -18.35 -21.72
C ILE A 36 8.40 -19.00 -21.76
N GLN A 37 7.37 -18.27 -21.33
CA GLN A 37 5.99 -18.76 -21.42
C GLN A 37 5.54 -19.00 -22.87
N ALA A 38 5.92 -18.11 -23.80
CA ALA A 38 5.60 -18.28 -25.20
C ALA A 38 6.26 -19.52 -25.82
N LEU A 39 7.48 -19.87 -25.38
CA LEU A 39 8.17 -21.12 -25.74
C LEU A 39 7.44 -22.36 -25.21
N PHE A 40 6.92 -22.31 -23.98
CA PHE A 40 6.09 -23.40 -23.43
C PHE A 40 4.78 -23.61 -24.21
N LEU A 41 4.25 -22.55 -24.82
CA LEU A 41 3.05 -22.59 -25.66
C LEU A 41 3.38 -22.80 -27.15
N ALA A 42 4.65 -22.92 -27.54
CA ALA A 42 5.05 -23.08 -28.93
C ALA A 42 4.75 -24.50 -29.43
N ASN A 43 4.36 -24.59 -30.70
CA ASN A 43 4.23 -25.86 -31.38
C ASN A 43 5.59 -26.25 -31.94
N TRP A 44 6.22 -27.28 -31.38
CA TRP A 44 7.60 -27.67 -31.66
C TRP A 44 7.77 -28.46 -32.98
N SER A 45 6.96 -28.15 -34.00
CA SER A 45 7.02 -28.80 -35.31
C SER A 45 8.27 -28.43 -36.11
N SER A 46 8.86 -27.25 -35.86
CA SER A 46 10.14 -26.82 -36.43
C SER A 46 11.03 -26.25 -35.32
N LEU A 47 12.21 -26.83 -35.12
CA LEU A 47 13.13 -26.37 -34.08
C LEU A 47 13.48 -24.89 -34.25
N PHE A 48 13.90 -24.46 -35.44
CA PHE A 48 14.30 -23.05 -35.67
C PHE A 48 13.15 -22.07 -35.43
N TRP A 49 11.98 -22.31 -36.03
CA TRP A 49 10.85 -21.38 -35.94
C TRP A 49 10.15 -21.41 -34.59
N SER A 50 10.34 -22.43 -33.76
CA SER A 50 9.72 -22.51 -32.44
C SER A 50 10.37 -21.58 -31.42
N TRP A 51 11.68 -21.31 -31.53
CA TRP A 51 12.39 -20.45 -30.59
C TRP A 51 12.85 -19.11 -31.17
N PHE A 52 12.75 -18.89 -32.48
CA PHE A 52 13.25 -17.65 -33.10
C PHE A 52 12.39 -16.43 -32.71
N PRO A 53 12.98 -15.28 -32.29
CA PRO A 53 12.22 -14.11 -31.83
C PRO A 53 11.33 -13.42 -32.87
N LEU A 54 11.58 -13.62 -34.17
CA LEU A 54 10.75 -13.05 -35.26
C LEU A 54 9.70 -14.06 -35.77
N SER A 55 9.49 -15.17 -35.07
CA SER A 55 8.49 -16.19 -35.38
C SER A 55 7.13 -15.91 -34.71
N ALA A 56 6.17 -16.82 -34.91
CA ALA A 56 4.91 -16.84 -34.16
C ALA A 56 5.13 -16.86 -32.63
N THR A 57 6.21 -17.48 -32.14
CA THR A 57 6.57 -17.46 -30.72
C THR A 57 6.92 -16.06 -30.25
N GLY A 58 7.64 -15.28 -31.07
CA GLY A 58 7.96 -13.89 -30.76
C GLY A 58 6.73 -12.99 -30.69
N PHE A 59 5.83 -13.13 -31.67
CA PHE A 59 4.56 -12.40 -31.66
C PHE A 59 3.71 -12.77 -30.44
N ARG A 60 3.63 -14.07 -30.10
CA ARG A 60 2.98 -14.54 -28.86
C ARG A 60 3.63 -13.95 -27.62
N ALA A 61 4.96 -13.91 -27.55
CA ALA A 61 5.69 -13.34 -26.42
C ALA A 61 5.37 -11.85 -26.22
N ILE A 62 5.26 -11.07 -27.31
CA ILE A 62 4.86 -9.65 -27.27
C ILE A 62 3.41 -9.51 -26.81
N ALA A 63 2.50 -10.35 -27.31
CA ALA A 63 1.11 -10.34 -26.90
C ALA A 63 0.96 -10.67 -25.40
N LEU A 64 1.66 -11.69 -24.91
CA LEU A 64 1.70 -12.05 -23.48
C LEU A 64 2.37 -10.94 -22.65
N PHE A 65 3.42 -10.32 -23.18
CA PHE A 65 4.08 -9.17 -22.55
C PHE A 65 3.11 -8.01 -22.33
N PHE A 66 2.15 -7.79 -23.24
CA PHE A 66 1.11 -6.78 -23.06
C PHE A 66 0.29 -7.01 -21.77
N CYS A 67 0.07 -8.26 -21.36
CA CYS A 67 -0.64 -8.55 -20.11
C CYS A 67 0.19 -8.16 -18.88
N GLY A 68 1.51 -8.36 -18.93
CA GLY A 68 2.44 -7.99 -17.87
C GLY A 68 2.70 -6.49 -17.79
N ILE A 69 2.87 -5.81 -18.92
CA ILE A 69 3.14 -4.36 -18.97
C ILE A 69 1.96 -3.55 -18.43
N LEU A 70 0.71 -4.00 -18.62
CA LEU A 70 -0.46 -3.36 -18.00
C LEU A 70 -0.33 -3.29 -16.47
N ILE A 71 0.20 -4.34 -15.84
CA ILE A 71 0.44 -4.36 -14.39
C ILE A 71 1.58 -3.42 -14.01
N ILE A 72 2.63 -3.33 -14.82
CA ILE A 72 3.71 -2.37 -14.55
C ILE A 72 3.21 -0.92 -14.71
N ILE A 73 2.37 -0.63 -15.70
CA ILE A 73 1.79 0.70 -15.90
C ILE A 73 0.90 1.08 -14.71
N LEU A 74 0.06 0.15 -14.23
CA LEU A 74 -0.74 0.32 -13.02
C LEU A 74 0.16 0.68 -11.83
N ARG A 75 1.23 -0.10 -11.60
CA ARG A 75 2.22 0.14 -10.55
C ARG A 75 2.88 1.51 -10.67
N ILE A 76 3.16 2.01 -11.87
CA ILE A 76 3.73 3.36 -12.09
C ILE A 76 2.73 4.46 -11.74
N SER A 77 1.46 4.25 -12.07
CA SER A 77 0.39 5.21 -11.81
C SER A 77 0.12 5.34 -10.30
N GLN A 78 0.19 4.22 -9.57
CA GLN A 78 -0.34 4.10 -8.22
C GLN A 78 0.69 3.88 -7.10
N TYR A 79 1.99 3.77 -7.41
CA TYR A 79 2.99 3.56 -6.36
C TYR A 79 3.00 4.69 -5.33
N HIS A 80 3.20 4.31 -4.08
CA HIS A 80 3.35 5.24 -2.98
C HIS A 80 4.49 4.79 -2.05
N PRO A 81 5.29 5.73 -1.52
CA PRO A 81 6.27 5.42 -0.50
C PRO A 81 5.56 5.31 0.86
N GLY A 82 5.84 4.23 1.59
CA GLY A 82 5.38 4.07 2.98
C GLY A 82 4.07 3.33 3.18
N LEU A 83 3.70 3.24 4.46
CA LEU A 83 2.50 2.55 4.91
C LEU A 83 1.28 3.43 4.71
N ARG A 84 0.15 2.84 4.31
CA ARG A 84 -1.17 3.46 4.51
C ARG A 84 -1.52 3.45 5.99
N THR A 85 -1.40 4.60 6.62
CA THR A 85 -1.62 4.81 8.05
C THR A 85 -3.09 5.09 8.33
N SER A 86 -3.69 4.30 9.21
CA SER A 86 -5.08 4.47 9.68
C SER A 86 -5.31 3.65 10.95
N ASP A 87 -6.29 4.02 11.76
CA ASP A 87 -6.52 3.36 13.06
C ASP A 87 -7.06 1.91 12.94
N SER A 88 -7.80 1.59 11.88
CA SER A 88 -8.37 0.26 11.65
C SER A 88 -8.51 -0.10 10.18
N GLY A 89 -8.61 -1.38 9.84
CA GLY A 89 -8.72 -1.84 8.44
C GLY A 89 -10.01 -1.38 7.76
N ILE A 90 -11.10 -1.30 8.51
CA ILE A 90 -12.38 -0.81 8.01
C ILE A 90 -12.32 0.69 7.72
N SER A 91 -11.61 1.47 8.54
CA SER A 91 -11.38 2.90 8.26
C SER A 91 -10.57 3.10 6.97
N THR A 92 -9.56 2.24 6.73
CA THR A 92 -8.84 2.20 5.45
C THR A 92 -9.80 1.89 4.30
N PHE A 93 -10.63 0.86 4.45
CA PHE A 93 -11.56 0.44 3.40
C PHE A 93 -12.49 1.59 3.00
N PHE A 94 -13.21 2.21 3.93
CA PHE A 94 -14.13 3.29 3.59
C PHE A 94 -13.44 4.55 3.05
N ARG A 95 -12.18 4.81 3.43
CA ARG A 95 -11.41 5.95 2.93
C ARG A 95 -10.89 5.76 1.50
N TYR A 96 -10.57 4.53 1.10
CA TYR A 96 -9.91 4.25 -0.19
C TYR A 96 -10.79 3.50 -1.19
N ALA A 97 -11.78 2.71 -0.75
CA ALA A 97 -12.70 1.97 -1.63
C ALA A 97 -13.41 2.84 -2.69
N PRO A 98 -13.92 4.05 -2.39
CA PRO A 98 -14.59 4.86 -3.41
C PRO A 98 -13.65 5.58 -4.39
N ARG A 99 -12.32 5.44 -4.24
CA ARG A 99 -11.36 6.10 -5.13
C ARG A 99 -11.30 5.43 -6.49
N LEU A 100 -11.15 6.24 -7.54
CA LEU A 100 -10.94 5.76 -8.90
C LEU A 100 -9.71 4.87 -9.04
N GLU A 101 -8.67 5.13 -8.25
CA GLU A 101 -7.45 4.30 -8.19
C GLU A 101 -7.78 2.83 -7.87
N THR A 102 -8.68 2.59 -6.90
CA THR A 102 -9.12 1.25 -6.49
C THR A 102 -9.84 0.52 -7.62
N ALA A 103 -10.72 1.23 -8.34
CA ALA A 103 -11.42 0.68 -9.50
C ALA A 103 -10.45 0.40 -10.65
N GLU A 104 -9.50 1.29 -10.91
CA GLU A 104 -8.46 1.12 -11.93
C GLU A 104 -7.62 -0.13 -11.68
N THR A 105 -7.27 -0.46 -10.43
CA THR A 105 -6.55 -1.70 -10.08
C THR A 105 -7.35 -2.93 -10.50
N ILE A 106 -8.62 -3.03 -10.08
CA ILE A 106 -9.49 -4.18 -10.36
C ILE A 106 -9.73 -4.31 -11.86
N VAL A 107 -10.02 -3.20 -12.54
CA VAL A 107 -10.24 -3.16 -13.99
C VAL A 107 -8.98 -3.60 -14.74
N THR A 108 -7.79 -3.16 -14.31
CA THR A 108 -6.54 -3.49 -15.01
C THR A 108 -6.19 -4.97 -14.91
N TYR A 109 -6.33 -5.59 -13.72
CA TYR A 109 -6.14 -7.04 -13.60
C TYR A 109 -7.17 -7.83 -14.40
N THR A 110 -8.43 -7.40 -14.37
CA THR A 110 -9.51 -8.05 -15.13
C THR A 110 -9.26 -7.94 -16.63
N LEU A 111 -8.89 -6.75 -17.12
CA LEU A 111 -8.56 -6.51 -18.52
C LEU A 111 -7.34 -7.33 -18.96
N SER A 112 -6.29 -7.38 -18.13
CA SER A 112 -5.11 -8.22 -18.36
C SER A 112 -5.49 -9.70 -18.48
N ALA A 113 -6.39 -10.19 -17.62
CA ALA A 113 -6.88 -11.57 -17.68
C ALA A 113 -7.72 -11.86 -18.93
N VAL A 114 -8.60 -10.94 -19.33
CA VAL A 114 -9.39 -11.06 -20.56
C VAL A 114 -8.48 -11.13 -21.77
N ILE A 115 -7.52 -10.21 -21.89
CA ILE A 115 -6.57 -10.18 -23.02
C ILE A 115 -5.76 -11.48 -23.06
N PHE A 116 -5.23 -11.92 -21.91
CA PHE A 116 -4.49 -13.17 -21.80
C PHE A 116 -5.32 -14.37 -22.24
N SER A 117 -6.61 -14.41 -21.86
CA SER A 117 -7.50 -15.53 -22.21
C SER A 117 -7.67 -15.68 -23.73
N PHE A 118 -7.82 -14.58 -24.46
CA PHE A 118 -7.92 -14.61 -25.92
C PHE A 118 -6.59 -14.98 -26.58
N ILE A 119 -5.46 -14.45 -26.09
CA ILE A 119 -4.13 -14.80 -26.60
C ILE A 119 -3.84 -16.29 -26.38
N TYR A 120 -4.23 -16.83 -25.22
CA TYR A 120 -4.07 -18.25 -24.92
C TYR A 120 -4.91 -19.10 -25.87
N ILE A 121 -6.20 -18.80 -26.06
CA ILE A 121 -7.07 -19.55 -26.98
C ILE A 121 -6.53 -19.50 -28.41
N TRP A 122 -6.09 -18.33 -28.87
CA TRP A 122 -5.49 -18.15 -30.19
C TRP A 122 -4.15 -18.88 -30.37
N SER A 123 -3.45 -19.18 -29.28
CA SER A 123 -2.14 -19.84 -29.33
C SER A 123 -2.22 -21.37 -29.46
N LEU A 124 -3.41 -21.95 -29.38
CA LEU A 124 -3.62 -23.40 -29.35
C LEU A 124 -3.91 -23.98 -30.73
N SER A 125 -3.60 -25.27 -30.90
CA SER A 125 -4.03 -26.04 -32.08
C SER A 125 -5.52 -26.39 -32.03
N GLU A 126 -6.09 -26.69 -33.20
CA GLU A 126 -7.50 -27.09 -33.39
C GLU A 126 -7.86 -28.36 -32.60
N ASP A 127 -6.90 -29.30 -32.45
CA ASP A 127 -7.06 -30.54 -31.68
C ASP A 127 -7.35 -30.32 -30.18
N SER A 128 -7.15 -29.10 -29.70
CA SER A 128 -7.22 -28.79 -28.28
C SER A 128 -8.66 -28.68 -27.74
N GLY A 129 -9.66 -28.70 -28.62
CA GLY A 129 -11.09 -28.73 -28.26
C GLY A 129 -11.58 -27.49 -27.51
N LEU A 130 -10.87 -26.36 -27.63
CA LEU A 130 -11.18 -25.06 -27.02
C LEU A 130 -11.75 -24.03 -28.00
N GLU A 131 -12.12 -24.46 -29.20
CA GLU A 131 -12.84 -23.61 -30.14
C GLU A 131 -14.20 -23.19 -29.55
N PHE A 132 -14.60 -21.94 -29.79
CA PHE A 132 -15.89 -21.44 -29.34
C PHE A 132 -17.06 -22.23 -29.93
N ILE A 133 -16.88 -22.83 -31.10
CA ILE A 133 -17.91 -23.58 -31.81
C ILE A 133 -17.40 -24.96 -32.11
N THR A 134 -18.21 -25.96 -31.79
CA THR A 134 -17.91 -27.36 -32.09
C THR A 134 -18.85 -27.86 -33.17
N TYR A 135 -18.28 -28.56 -34.15
CA TYR A 135 -19.00 -29.30 -35.18
C TYR A 135 -18.87 -30.79 -34.86
N PHE A 136 -19.97 -31.42 -34.42
CA PHE A 136 -20.01 -32.88 -34.37
C PHE A 136 -20.36 -33.40 -35.75
N THR A 137 -19.78 -34.53 -36.16
CA THR A 137 -19.72 -35.07 -37.54
C THR A 137 -21.07 -35.38 -38.21
N ALA A 138 -22.20 -35.02 -37.58
CA ALA A 138 -23.56 -35.09 -38.12
C ALA A 138 -24.53 -34.06 -37.49
N ASP A 139 -24.04 -33.11 -36.69
CA ASP A 139 -24.86 -32.20 -35.87
C ASP A 139 -24.67 -30.74 -36.28
N ARG A 140 -25.61 -29.88 -35.86
CA ARG A 140 -25.52 -28.43 -36.08
C ARG A 140 -24.38 -27.84 -35.26
N ALA A 141 -23.88 -26.67 -35.69
CA ALA A 141 -22.92 -25.89 -34.94
C ALA A 141 -23.44 -25.62 -33.52
N ARG A 142 -22.65 -25.97 -32.49
CA ARG A 142 -23.00 -25.74 -31.08
C ARG A 142 -21.93 -24.90 -30.40
N LEU A 143 -22.37 -24.05 -29.47
CA LEU A 143 -21.50 -23.28 -28.61
C LEU A 143 -20.79 -24.22 -27.62
N ASN A 144 -19.47 -24.12 -27.56
CA ASN A 144 -18.66 -24.89 -26.62
C ASN A 144 -18.59 -24.18 -25.27
N GLU A 145 -18.95 -24.88 -24.20
CA GLU A 145 -18.91 -24.33 -22.85
C GLU A 145 -17.49 -24.23 -22.27
N LYS A 146 -16.55 -25.06 -22.74
CA LYS A 146 -15.16 -25.10 -22.23
C LYS A 146 -14.43 -23.74 -22.33
N PRO A 147 -14.35 -23.08 -23.50
CA PRO A 147 -13.69 -21.77 -23.59
C PRO A 147 -14.42 -20.70 -22.77
N LEU A 148 -15.75 -20.79 -22.63
CA LEU A 148 -16.53 -19.87 -21.80
C LEU A 148 -16.18 -20.01 -20.31
N PHE A 149 -16.06 -21.24 -19.82
CA PHE A 149 -15.60 -21.50 -18.46
C PHE A 149 -14.17 -21.00 -18.26
N LEU A 150 -13.25 -21.29 -19.19
CA LEU A 150 -11.85 -20.86 -19.09
C LEU A 150 -11.73 -19.33 -19.00
N ILE A 151 -12.42 -18.59 -19.88
CA ILE A 151 -12.41 -17.12 -19.86
C ILE A 151 -13.01 -16.62 -18.55
N SER A 152 -14.16 -17.17 -18.14
CA SER A 152 -14.82 -16.78 -16.89
C SER A 152 -13.93 -17.02 -15.66
N HIS A 153 -13.22 -18.15 -15.63
CA HIS A 153 -12.27 -18.48 -14.58
C HIS A 153 -11.13 -17.45 -14.52
N LEU A 154 -10.51 -17.12 -15.65
CA LEU A 154 -9.42 -16.13 -15.69
C LEU A 154 -9.91 -14.73 -15.30
N VAL A 155 -11.13 -14.34 -15.70
CA VAL A 155 -11.76 -13.08 -15.28
C VAL A 155 -11.99 -13.03 -13.78
N LEU A 156 -12.56 -14.10 -13.19
CA LEU A 156 -12.73 -14.21 -11.73
C LEU A 156 -11.37 -14.18 -11.00
N LEU A 157 -10.35 -14.80 -11.58
CA LEU A 157 -8.98 -14.77 -11.08
C LEU A 157 -8.39 -13.34 -11.13
N GLY A 158 -8.67 -12.58 -12.19
CA GLY A 158 -8.29 -11.16 -12.30
C GLY A 158 -8.97 -10.29 -11.24
N LEU A 159 -10.26 -10.49 -10.99
CA LEU A 159 -10.98 -9.82 -9.91
C LEU A 159 -10.37 -10.17 -8.55
N TYR A 160 -10.17 -11.46 -8.28
CA TYR A 160 -9.56 -11.94 -7.04
C TYR A 160 -8.15 -11.37 -6.83
N GLN A 161 -7.32 -11.39 -7.87
CA GLN A 161 -5.97 -10.81 -7.81
C GLN A 161 -6.00 -9.30 -7.61
N GLY A 162 -6.95 -8.58 -8.23
CA GLY A 162 -7.15 -7.15 -8.01
C GLY A 162 -7.48 -6.84 -6.55
N PHE A 163 -8.37 -7.62 -5.92
CA PHE A 163 -8.66 -7.50 -4.50
C PHE A 163 -7.43 -7.82 -3.62
N LEU A 164 -6.68 -8.89 -3.93
CA LEU A 164 -5.45 -9.21 -3.21
C LEU A 164 -4.39 -8.12 -3.35
N HIS A 165 -4.29 -7.49 -4.53
CA HIS A 165 -3.35 -6.39 -4.78
C HIS A 165 -3.64 -5.21 -3.85
N LEU A 166 -4.91 -4.84 -3.72
CA LEU A 166 -5.37 -3.77 -2.84
C LEU A 166 -5.21 -4.14 -1.37
N PHE A 167 -5.57 -5.38 -1.00
CA PHE A 167 -5.54 -5.86 0.38
C PHE A 167 -4.12 -5.97 0.93
N CYS A 168 -3.19 -6.49 0.12
CA CYS A 168 -1.78 -6.59 0.49
C CYS A 168 -0.99 -5.29 0.25
N ASP A 169 -1.66 -4.22 -0.20
CA ASP A 169 -1.05 -2.93 -0.56
C ASP A 169 0.21 -3.09 -1.42
N VAL A 170 0.08 -3.86 -2.52
CA VAL A 170 1.22 -4.24 -3.36
C VAL A 170 1.91 -3.00 -3.96
N ASP A 171 1.19 -1.91 -4.16
CA ASP A 171 1.72 -0.62 -4.66
C ASP A 171 2.75 0.04 -3.74
N ARG A 172 2.79 -0.33 -2.46
CA ARG A 172 3.75 0.16 -1.49
C ARG A 172 5.19 -0.08 -1.95
N LEU A 173 6.01 0.96 -1.87
CA LEU A 173 7.46 0.87 -2.00
C LEU A 173 8.11 1.27 -0.68
N SER A 174 8.78 0.31 -0.04
CA SER A 174 9.69 0.62 1.07
C SER A 174 11.01 1.13 0.49
N LEU A 175 11.28 2.42 0.63
CA LEU A 175 12.56 2.97 0.19
C LEU A 175 13.65 2.56 1.19
N GLY A 176 14.89 2.48 0.71
CA GLY A 176 16.00 2.06 1.55
C GLY A 176 16.54 3.20 2.42
N VAL A 177 17.46 2.82 3.31
CA VAL A 177 18.16 3.72 4.23
C VAL A 177 19.65 3.72 3.91
N ALA A 178 20.31 4.87 3.97
CA ALA A 178 21.77 4.95 3.92
C ALA A 178 22.36 4.51 5.29
N LYS A 179 22.33 3.20 5.58
CA LYS A 179 22.89 2.66 6.84
C LYS A 179 24.40 2.90 6.90
N PRO A 180 25.00 3.23 8.06
CA PRO A 180 26.45 3.36 8.18
C PRO A 180 27.15 2.05 7.79
N GLN A 181 28.20 2.12 6.96
CA GLN A 181 28.99 0.95 6.59
C GLN A 181 30.03 0.66 7.67
N ASN A 182 29.90 -0.48 8.35
CA ASN A 182 30.97 -1.02 9.19
C ASN A 182 32.04 -1.65 8.30
N GLY A 183 32.96 -0.83 7.79
CA GLY A 183 34.29 -1.20 7.27
C GLY A 183 34.37 -2.06 6.00
N GLU A 184 33.37 -2.87 5.66
CA GLU A 184 33.35 -3.68 4.45
C GLU A 184 32.59 -2.96 3.33
N LYS A 185 33.33 -2.55 2.29
CA LYS A 185 32.76 -2.14 1.00
C LYS A 185 32.11 -3.35 0.31
N LYS A 186 30.94 -3.78 0.81
CA LYS A 186 30.10 -4.75 0.11
C LYS A 186 29.65 -4.11 -1.20
N ALA A 187 29.68 -4.89 -2.28
CA ALA A 187 29.17 -4.47 -3.59
C ALA A 187 27.77 -3.86 -3.43
N GLU A 188 27.63 -2.60 -3.81
CA GLU A 188 26.48 -1.76 -3.45
C GLU A 188 25.18 -2.34 -4.00
N GLU A 189 24.08 -2.26 -3.23
CA GLU A 189 22.77 -2.88 -3.49
C GLU A 189 22.03 -2.33 -4.74
N GLY A 190 22.72 -1.63 -5.64
CA GLY A 190 22.18 -1.02 -6.84
C GLY A 190 22.46 -1.75 -8.15
N ASP A 191 23.31 -2.77 -8.19
CA ASP A 191 23.63 -3.43 -9.47
C ASP A 191 22.49 -4.30 -10.00
N ALA A 192 22.19 -4.17 -11.29
CA ALA A 192 21.14 -4.94 -11.95
C ALA A 192 21.37 -6.45 -11.82
N ALA A 193 22.64 -6.88 -11.77
CA ALA A 193 23.02 -8.27 -11.51
C ALA A 193 22.65 -8.73 -10.09
N ILE A 194 22.82 -7.87 -9.07
CA ILE A 194 22.44 -8.17 -7.68
C ILE A 194 20.91 -8.25 -7.56
N GLN A 195 20.19 -7.33 -8.20
CA GLN A 195 18.72 -7.36 -8.21
C GLN A 195 18.17 -8.58 -8.98
N MET A 196 18.82 -8.98 -10.07
CA MET A 196 18.50 -10.23 -10.77
C MET A 196 18.78 -11.46 -9.91
N ARG A 197 19.86 -11.45 -9.12
CA ARG A 197 20.15 -12.50 -8.15
C ARG A 197 19.08 -12.56 -7.06
N ARG A 198 18.65 -11.42 -6.50
CA ARG A 198 17.53 -11.35 -5.54
C ARG A 198 16.23 -11.86 -6.14
N LEU A 199 15.94 -11.50 -7.39
CA LEU A 199 14.76 -12.02 -8.11
C LEU A 199 14.83 -13.56 -8.24
N LYS A 200 16.01 -14.11 -8.54
CA LYS A 200 16.23 -15.56 -8.58
C LYS A 200 16.06 -16.21 -7.21
N GLU A 201 16.53 -15.57 -6.14
CA GLU A 201 16.38 -16.04 -4.76
C GLU A 201 14.91 -16.01 -4.29
N GLN A 202 14.11 -15.05 -4.77
CA GLN A 202 12.67 -14.96 -4.48
C GLN A 202 11.80 -15.86 -5.37
N LEU A 203 12.36 -16.44 -6.44
CA LEU A 203 11.62 -17.26 -7.40
C LEU A 203 10.83 -18.42 -6.77
N PRO A 204 11.37 -19.19 -5.79
CA PRO A 204 10.61 -20.26 -5.15
C PRO A 204 9.37 -19.74 -4.40
N ALA A 205 9.51 -18.61 -3.70
CA ALA A 205 8.40 -17.98 -2.99
C ALA A 205 7.32 -17.47 -3.95
N ILE A 206 7.74 -16.90 -5.09
CA ILE A 206 6.83 -16.49 -6.18
C ILE A 206 6.06 -17.71 -6.69
N LEU A 207 6.74 -18.82 -6.98
CA LEU A 207 6.13 -20.04 -7.50
C LEU A 207 5.09 -20.63 -6.53
N VAL A 208 5.43 -20.76 -5.25
CA VAL A 208 4.49 -21.26 -4.22
C VAL A 208 3.28 -20.36 -4.13
N ARG A 209 3.47 -19.03 -4.11
CA ARG A 209 2.37 -18.06 -4.08
C ARG A 209 1.47 -18.21 -5.32
N THR A 210 2.04 -18.35 -6.51
CA THR A 210 1.29 -18.48 -7.76
C THR A 210 0.50 -19.78 -7.82
N VAL A 211 1.07 -20.88 -7.32
CA VAL A 211 0.38 -22.18 -7.19
C VAL A 211 -0.83 -22.04 -6.25
N ASN A 212 -0.64 -21.44 -5.08
CA ASN A 212 -1.72 -21.27 -4.09
C ASN A 212 -2.85 -20.39 -4.64
N ILE A 213 -2.53 -19.24 -5.25
CA ILE A 213 -3.53 -18.33 -5.84
C ILE A 213 -4.29 -19.03 -6.97
N SER A 214 -3.59 -19.76 -7.83
CA SER A 214 -4.18 -20.51 -8.95
C SER A 214 -5.12 -21.62 -8.45
N LEU A 215 -4.71 -22.36 -7.41
CA LEU A 215 -5.50 -23.44 -6.84
C LEU A 215 -6.78 -22.91 -6.17
N ILE A 216 -6.65 -21.90 -5.32
CA ILE A 216 -7.79 -21.26 -4.65
C ILE A 216 -8.73 -20.64 -5.69
N GLY A 217 -8.18 -19.94 -6.68
CA GLY A 217 -8.95 -19.33 -7.76
C GLY A 217 -9.73 -20.34 -8.58
N LEU A 218 -9.16 -21.53 -8.84
CA LEU A 218 -9.85 -22.62 -9.54
C LEU A 218 -11.01 -23.16 -8.71
N ILE A 219 -10.77 -23.46 -7.43
CA ILE A 219 -11.82 -23.97 -6.51
C ILE A 219 -12.98 -22.96 -6.43
N LEU A 220 -12.67 -21.68 -6.23
CA LEU A 220 -13.68 -20.62 -6.20
C LEU A 220 -14.44 -20.53 -7.52
N SER A 221 -13.76 -20.62 -8.66
CA SER A 221 -14.40 -20.54 -9.98
C SER A 221 -15.32 -21.73 -10.26
N THR A 222 -14.95 -22.94 -9.86
CA THR A 222 -15.79 -24.14 -10.01
C THR A 222 -17.08 -24.03 -9.19
N ILE A 223 -17.06 -23.31 -8.07
CA ILE A 223 -18.25 -23.05 -7.24
C ILE A 223 -19.07 -21.87 -7.80
N ILE A 224 -18.42 -20.74 -8.06
CA ILE A 224 -19.09 -19.48 -8.46
C ILE A 224 -19.69 -19.58 -9.86
N TYR A 225 -18.98 -20.21 -10.80
CA TYR A 225 -19.41 -20.31 -12.19
C TYR A 225 -20.82 -20.90 -12.34
N PRO A 226 -21.13 -22.12 -11.87
CA PRO A 226 -22.46 -22.70 -12.02
C PRO A 226 -23.54 -21.95 -11.25
N LEU A 227 -23.21 -21.29 -10.13
CA LEU A 227 -24.19 -20.62 -9.26
C LEU A 227 -24.64 -19.26 -9.80
N THR A 228 -23.75 -18.47 -10.42
CA THR A 228 -24.06 -17.07 -10.76
C THR A 228 -23.67 -16.70 -12.19
N VAL A 229 -22.50 -17.12 -12.67
CA VAL A 229 -21.90 -16.59 -13.91
C VAL A 229 -22.38 -17.36 -15.16
N ARG A 230 -22.59 -18.67 -15.04
CA ARG A 230 -22.84 -19.61 -16.15
C ARG A 230 -23.98 -19.17 -17.06
N SER A 231 -25.15 -18.84 -16.51
CA SER A 231 -26.30 -18.42 -17.32
C SER A 231 -26.07 -17.08 -18.01
N ALA A 232 -25.38 -16.14 -17.35
CA ALA A 232 -25.13 -14.82 -17.92
C ALA A 232 -24.19 -14.95 -19.13
N VAL A 233 -23.04 -15.62 -18.92
CA VAL A 233 -22.02 -15.82 -19.96
C VAL A 233 -22.58 -16.59 -21.15
N TRP A 234 -23.33 -17.68 -20.92
CA TRP A 234 -23.94 -18.45 -22.00
C TRP A 234 -24.86 -17.61 -22.88
N LYS A 235 -25.77 -16.83 -22.26
CA LYS A 235 -26.71 -15.96 -22.97
C LYS A 235 -25.98 -14.86 -23.73
N THR A 236 -25.00 -14.20 -23.11
CA THR A 236 -24.23 -13.14 -23.77
C THR A 236 -23.45 -13.69 -24.96
N SER A 237 -22.80 -14.84 -24.82
CA SER A 237 -22.03 -15.45 -25.91
C SER A 237 -22.92 -15.84 -27.08
N LEU A 238 -24.13 -16.36 -26.84
CA LEU A 238 -25.10 -16.64 -27.90
C LEU A 238 -25.56 -15.37 -28.62
N VAL A 239 -25.74 -14.25 -27.92
CA VAL A 239 -26.12 -12.97 -28.55
C VAL A 239 -25.02 -12.49 -29.50
N PHE A 240 -23.74 -12.62 -29.13
CA PHE A 240 -22.62 -12.19 -29.97
C PHE A 240 -22.29 -13.15 -31.10
N LEU A 241 -22.42 -14.46 -30.90
CA LEU A 241 -22.01 -15.46 -31.88
C LEU A 241 -23.11 -15.83 -32.88
N ARG A 242 -24.40 -15.69 -32.53
CA ARG A 242 -25.52 -16.05 -33.41
C ARG A 242 -25.58 -15.22 -34.72
N PRO A 243 -25.20 -13.93 -34.78
CA PRO A 243 -25.12 -13.20 -36.05
C PRO A 243 -24.02 -13.70 -36.98
N ILE A 244 -22.96 -14.29 -36.43
CA ILE A 244 -21.75 -14.70 -37.15
C ILE A 244 -21.86 -16.18 -37.57
N TYR A 245 -22.49 -17.00 -36.74
CA TYR A 245 -22.55 -18.44 -36.91
C TYR A 245 -23.99 -18.95 -36.88
N ASN A 246 -24.28 -20.01 -37.66
CA ASN A 246 -25.60 -20.63 -37.76
C ASN A 246 -25.94 -21.48 -36.51
N LEU A 247 -26.11 -20.80 -35.36
CA LEU A 247 -26.38 -21.41 -34.06
C LEU A 247 -27.89 -21.59 -33.81
N PRO A 248 -28.30 -22.61 -33.02
CA PRO A 248 -29.69 -22.77 -32.62
C PRO A 248 -30.28 -21.53 -31.95
N ARG A 249 -31.57 -21.28 -32.21
CA ARG A 249 -32.33 -20.19 -31.56
C ARG A 249 -32.59 -20.44 -30.08
N SER A 250 -32.43 -21.69 -29.64
CA SER A 250 -32.55 -22.09 -28.24
C SER A 250 -31.42 -21.52 -27.39
N ASN A 251 -31.77 -20.97 -26.23
CA ASN A 251 -30.81 -20.53 -25.20
C ASN A 251 -30.68 -21.57 -24.06
N MET A 252 -31.08 -22.82 -24.29
CA MET A 252 -30.96 -23.88 -23.30
C MET A 252 -29.49 -24.10 -22.93
N LEU A 253 -29.22 -24.20 -21.63
CA LEU A 253 -27.89 -24.52 -21.12
C LEU A 253 -27.64 -26.03 -21.27
N PRO A 254 -26.40 -26.46 -21.56
CA PRO A 254 -26.03 -27.87 -21.51
C PRO A 254 -26.27 -28.43 -20.10
N PRO A 255 -26.92 -29.61 -19.97
CA PRO A 255 -27.15 -30.21 -18.65
C PRO A 255 -25.85 -30.67 -17.99
N THR A 256 -24.84 -31.02 -18.78
CA THR A 256 -23.51 -31.43 -18.31
C THR A 256 -22.65 -30.21 -17.98
N ALA A 257 -22.02 -30.22 -16.80
CA ALA A 257 -21.05 -29.19 -16.43
C ALA A 257 -19.71 -29.40 -17.15
N PRO A 258 -18.94 -28.33 -17.44
CA PRO A 258 -17.70 -28.41 -18.22
C PRO A 258 -16.49 -28.90 -17.38
N PHE A 259 -16.68 -29.76 -16.38
CA PHE A 259 -15.68 -30.10 -15.36
C PHE A 259 -14.93 -31.42 -15.61
N ALA A 260 -14.46 -31.65 -16.84
CA ALA A 260 -13.59 -32.80 -17.10
C ALA A 260 -12.25 -32.63 -16.35
N PHE A 261 -11.77 -33.68 -15.67
CA PHE A 261 -10.55 -33.63 -14.85
C PHE A 261 -9.34 -33.03 -15.60
N TRP A 262 -9.04 -33.54 -16.80
CA TRP A 262 -7.94 -33.03 -17.63
C TRP A 262 -8.13 -31.57 -18.04
N PHE A 263 -9.37 -31.13 -18.24
CA PHE A 263 -9.66 -29.74 -18.55
C PHE A 263 -9.48 -28.83 -17.33
N LEU A 264 -9.80 -29.30 -16.11
CA LEU A 264 -9.51 -28.59 -14.88
C LEU A 264 -8.00 -28.48 -14.62
N VAL A 265 -7.23 -29.55 -14.85
CA VAL A 265 -5.76 -29.52 -14.79
C VAL A 265 -5.20 -28.52 -15.80
N ARG A 266 -5.70 -28.53 -17.03
CA ARG A 266 -5.30 -27.52 -18.03
C ARG A 266 -5.63 -26.10 -17.57
N THR A 267 -6.85 -25.88 -17.08
CA THR A 267 -7.29 -24.57 -16.55
C THR A 267 -6.39 -24.10 -15.42
N PHE A 268 -6.01 -24.99 -14.50
CA PHE A 268 -5.03 -24.73 -13.45
C PHE A 268 -3.67 -24.29 -14.03
N LEU A 269 -3.13 -25.00 -15.01
CA LEU A 269 -1.85 -24.64 -15.63
C LEU A 269 -1.90 -23.27 -16.33
N VAL A 270 -3.01 -22.94 -17.00
CA VAL A 270 -3.21 -21.61 -17.61
C VAL A 270 -3.26 -20.52 -16.55
N SER A 271 -3.98 -20.76 -15.45
CA SER A 271 -4.04 -19.82 -14.33
C SER A 271 -2.67 -19.61 -13.67
N LEU A 272 -1.83 -20.66 -13.63
CA LEU A 272 -0.46 -20.58 -13.13
C LEU A 272 0.41 -19.69 -14.02
N LEU A 273 0.31 -19.81 -15.34
CA LEU A 273 1.05 -18.94 -16.27
C LEU A 273 0.67 -17.46 -16.10
N LEU A 274 -0.62 -17.16 -16.03
CA LEU A 274 -1.12 -15.79 -15.86
C LEU A 274 -0.70 -15.19 -14.52
N THR A 275 -0.94 -15.92 -13.42
CA THR A 275 -0.58 -15.45 -12.07
C THR A 275 0.92 -15.31 -11.90
N PHE A 276 1.72 -16.19 -12.51
CA PHE A 276 3.18 -16.06 -12.53
C PHE A 276 3.63 -14.80 -13.26
N SER A 277 3.03 -14.46 -14.40
CA SER A 277 3.32 -13.22 -15.12
C SER A 277 3.02 -11.98 -14.28
N TRP A 278 1.89 -11.96 -13.58
CA TRP A 278 1.55 -10.87 -12.65
C TRP A 278 2.50 -10.80 -11.46
N ALA A 279 2.84 -11.93 -10.85
CA ALA A 279 3.74 -11.97 -9.69
C ALA A 279 5.17 -11.55 -10.08
N ALA A 280 5.66 -12.00 -11.23
CA ALA A 280 6.93 -11.57 -11.80
C ALA A 280 6.94 -10.06 -12.08
N ALA A 281 5.88 -9.51 -12.69
CA ALA A 281 5.77 -8.07 -12.96
C ALA A 281 5.78 -7.22 -11.69
N ASN A 282 4.99 -7.60 -10.68
CA ASN A 282 4.96 -6.89 -9.39
C ASN A 282 6.30 -6.95 -8.65
N THR A 283 6.96 -8.12 -8.66
CA THR A 283 8.23 -8.32 -7.98
C THR A 283 9.36 -7.59 -8.70
N ALA A 284 9.44 -7.71 -10.03
CA ALA A 284 10.39 -6.98 -10.84
C ALA A 284 10.26 -5.47 -10.63
N PHE A 285 9.03 -4.93 -10.65
CA PHE A 285 8.82 -3.52 -10.38
C PHE A 285 9.36 -3.09 -9.00
N SER A 286 9.03 -3.85 -7.95
CA SER A 286 9.45 -3.52 -6.58
C SER A 286 10.97 -3.56 -6.40
N LEU A 287 11.65 -4.57 -6.97
CA LEU A 287 13.10 -4.72 -6.87
C LEU A 287 13.87 -3.68 -7.71
N PHE A 288 13.46 -3.44 -8.95
CA PHE A 288 14.22 -2.55 -9.85
C PHE A 288 13.94 -1.06 -9.60
N LEU A 289 12.77 -0.71 -9.05
CA LEU A 289 12.44 0.69 -8.77
C LEU A 289 13.15 1.21 -7.51
N VAL A 290 13.27 0.37 -6.48
CA VAL A 290 13.98 0.68 -5.22
C VAL A 290 15.48 0.47 -5.41
N LYS A 291 16.12 1.41 -6.08
CA LYS A 291 17.58 1.50 -6.23
C LYS A 291 18.08 2.81 -5.62
N HIS A 292 19.28 2.77 -5.03
CA HIS A 292 19.94 3.96 -4.49
C HIS A 292 19.91 5.13 -5.48
N PRO A 293 19.70 6.38 -5.02
CA PRO A 293 19.69 7.58 -5.86
C PRO A 293 21.10 7.96 -6.30
N LEU A 294 21.81 7.02 -6.93
CA LEU A 294 23.16 7.16 -7.47
C LEU A 294 23.16 6.87 -8.97
N LYS A 295 23.94 7.65 -9.71
CA LYS A 295 24.24 7.46 -11.12
C LYS A 295 25.75 7.23 -11.25
N ASN A 296 26.12 6.05 -11.75
CA ASN A 296 27.53 5.64 -11.92
C ASN A 296 28.38 5.83 -10.64
N GLY A 297 27.82 5.46 -9.47
CA GLY A 297 28.50 5.60 -8.18
C GLY A 297 28.60 7.03 -7.64
N LYS A 298 27.93 8.02 -8.26
CA LYS A 298 27.85 9.41 -7.78
C LYS A 298 26.41 9.82 -7.47
N PRO A 299 26.17 10.79 -6.57
CA PRO A 299 24.83 11.33 -6.32
C PRO A 299 24.16 11.82 -7.61
N LEU A 300 22.85 11.60 -7.75
CA LEU A 300 22.07 11.98 -8.95
C LEU A 300 22.24 13.45 -9.33
N THR A 301 22.38 14.36 -8.37
CA THR A 301 22.50 15.80 -8.65
C THR A 301 23.90 16.22 -9.07
N SER A 302 24.89 15.32 -9.03
CA SER A 302 26.29 15.64 -9.38
C SER A 302 26.47 16.10 -10.83
N ASP A 303 25.60 15.67 -11.74
CA ASP A 303 25.60 16.07 -13.15
C ASP A 303 24.97 17.46 -13.39
N SER A 304 24.38 18.06 -12.35
CA SER A 304 23.80 19.40 -12.42
C SER A 304 24.88 20.47 -12.46
N LYS A 305 24.57 21.59 -13.13
CA LYS A 305 25.39 22.82 -13.03
C LYS A 305 25.37 23.41 -11.62
N ASP A 306 24.27 23.22 -10.90
CA ASP A 306 24.10 23.58 -9.49
C ASP A 306 23.59 22.36 -8.69
N PRO A 307 24.48 21.43 -8.30
CA PRO A 307 24.11 20.19 -7.60
C PRO A 307 23.37 20.42 -6.28
N ASN A 308 23.79 21.43 -5.51
CA ASN A 308 23.21 21.77 -4.21
C ASN A 308 21.82 22.39 -4.38
N GLY A 309 21.64 23.29 -5.35
CA GLY A 309 20.33 23.87 -5.66
C GLY A 309 19.33 22.83 -6.17
N SER A 310 19.77 21.90 -7.01
CA SER A 310 18.94 20.78 -7.48
C SER A 310 18.54 19.87 -6.32
N LEU A 311 19.45 19.53 -5.40
CA LEU A 311 19.15 18.71 -4.22
C LEU A 311 18.14 19.41 -3.30
N LEU A 312 18.34 20.69 -3.02
CA LEU A 312 17.46 21.50 -2.18
C LEU A 312 16.03 21.58 -2.75
N ASN A 313 15.91 21.69 -4.08
CA ASN A 313 14.62 21.63 -4.76
C ASN A 313 13.91 20.28 -4.56
N GLY A 314 14.66 19.18 -4.50
CA GLY A 314 14.13 17.85 -4.18
C GLY A 314 13.65 17.74 -2.73
N LEU A 315 14.45 18.24 -1.78
CA LEU A 315 14.13 18.21 -0.34
C LEU A 315 12.88 19.04 0.00
N LYS A 316 12.66 20.17 -0.71
CA LYS A 316 11.49 21.03 -0.55
C LYS A 316 10.27 20.60 -1.40
N ASN A 317 10.34 19.45 -2.09
CA ASN A 317 9.27 19.03 -2.99
C ASN A 317 8.01 18.60 -2.23
N LYS A 318 6.83 18.97 -2.76
CA LYS A 318 5.53 18.58 -2.19
C LYS A 318 5.22 17.09 -2.37
N LYS A 319 5.74 16.45 -3.43
CA LYS A 319 5.53 15.02 -3.69
C LYS A 319 6.43 14.19 -2.78
N LEU A 320 5.82 13.40 -1.90
CA LEU A 320 6.52 12.57 -0.91
C LEU A 320 7.59 11.67 -1.55
N SER A 321 7.30 11.04 -2.69
CA SER A 321 8.27 10.17 -3.38
C SER A 321 9.54 10.92 -3.78
N ILE A 322 9.42 12.13 -4.31
CA ILE A 322 10.58 12.95 -4.72
C ILE A 322 11.36 13.39 -3.48
N LYS A 323 10.66 13.83 -2.44
CA LYS A 323 11.27 14.23 -1.16
C LYS A 323 12.06 13.08 -0.54
N CYS A 324 11.53 11.86 -0.54
CA CYS A 324 12.20 10.68 0.02
C CYS A 324 13.45 10.32 -0.78
N PHE A 325 13.42 10.32 -2.12
CA PHE A 325 14.63 10.08 -2.92
C PHE A 325 15.71 11.15 -2.70
N ALA A 326 15.32 12.42 -2.59
CA ALA A 326 16.26 13.51 -2.30
C ALA A 326 16.86 13.39 -0.89
N MET A 327 16.06 13.03 0.12
CA MET A 327 16.54 12.80 1.48
C MET A 327 17.47 11.58 1.53
N TRP A 328 17.15 10.52 0.78
CA TRP A 328 18.00 9.35 0.67
C TRP A 328 19.34 9.67 0.00
N GLU A 329 19.35 10.50 -1.04
CA GLU A 329 20.58 11.00 -1.66
C GLU A 329 21.40 11.86 -0.69
N LEU A 330 20.76 12.74 0.07
CA LEU A 330 21.43 13.54 1.09
C LEU A 330 22.10 12.66 2.16
N ALA A 331 21.45 11.59 2.60
CA ALA A 331 22.02 10.66 3.57
C ALA A 331 23.24 9.92 3.00
N PHE A 332 23.23 9.54 1.72
CA PHE A 332 24.43 9.02 1.05
C PHE A 332 25.54 10.05 0.93
N ILE A 333 25.22 11.30 0.60
CA ILE A 333 26.19 12.41 0.58
C ILE A 333 26.83 12.56 1.97
N ALA A 334 26.03 12.55 3.03
CA ALA A 334 26.51 12.64 4.40
C ALA A 334 27.46 11.48 4.75
N ARG A 335 27.19 10.27 4.26
CA ARG A 335 27.99 9.07 4.55
C ARG A 335 29.30 9.01 3.74
N ASP A 336 29.23 9.04 2.41
CA ASP A 336 30.33 8.56 1.56
C ASP A 336 31.06 9.66 0.76
N PHE A 337 30.42 10.80 0.48
CA PHE A 337 30.91 11.76 -0.51
C PHE A 337 31.50 13.03 0.09
N ALA A 338 32.76 12.97 0.53
CA ALA A 338 33.47 14.09 1.16
C ALA A 338 33.48 15.39 0.32
N ASP A 339 33.72 15.30 -0.99
CA ASP A 339 33.74 16.49 -1.87
C ASP A 339 32.38 17.18 -1.93
N ARG A 340 31.29 16.38 -1.92
CA ARG A 340 29.92 16.91 -1.91
C ARG A 340 29.55 17.51 -0.56
N ARG A 341 30.06 16.95 0.55
CA ARG A 341 29.88 17.53 1.89
C ARG A 341 30.59 18.88 2.03
N LYS A 342 31.86 18.97 1.62
CA LYS A 342 32.61 20.23 1.59
C LYS A 342 31.89 21.28 0.76
N ALA A 343 31.41 20.91 -0.43
CA ALA A 343 30.61 21.80 -1.27
C ALA A 343 29.30 22.26 -0.62
N ILE A 344 28.74 21.53 0.36
CA ILE A 344 27.56 21.99 1.13
C ILE A 344 27.98 23.05 2.18
N TYR A 345 29.13 22.89 2.83
CA TYR A 345 29.61 23.84 3.84
C TYR A 345 30.12 25.15 3.26
N GLU A 346 30.75 25.10 2.08
CA GLU A 346 31.34 26.26 1.41
C GLU A 346 30.30 27.12 0.65
N ASP A 347 29.08 26.60 0.45
CA ASP A 347 28.02 27.25 -0.31
C ASP A 347 27.20 28.23 0.55
N ILE A 348 27.80 29.38 0.84
CA ILE A 348 27.31 30.40 1.78
C ILE A 348 26.53 31.51 1.08
N ASP A 349 26.95 31.92 -0.13
CA ASP A 349 26.49 33.14 -0.81
C ASP A 349 25.14 32.98 -1.55
N ARG A 350 24.30 32.02 -1.16
CA ARG A 350 22.98 31.82 -1.76
C ARG A 350 22.00 32.88 -1.29
N LYS A 351 21.15 33.35 -2.21
CA LYS A 351 20.06 34.31 -1.95
C LYS A 351 19.10 33.88 -0.83
N ASP A 352 18.86 32.57 -0.72
CA ASP A 352 17.93 31.98 0.26
C ASP A 352 18.61 31.58 1.58
N GLY A 353 19.87 32.00 1.78
CA GLY A 353 20.73 31.65 2.92
C GLY A 353 21.67 30.48 2.65
N PRO A 354 22.67 30.23 3.52
CA PRO A 354 23.68 29.19 3.36
C PRO A 354 23.06 27.81 3.14
N MET A 355 23.69 26.98 2.32
CA MET A 355 23.18 25.65 1.98
C MET A 355 23.03 24.77 3.23
N TRP A 356 24.03 24.79 4.13
CA TRP A 356 23.95 24.10 5.43
C TRP A 356 22.69 24.47 6.22
N SER A 357 22.45 25.77 6.45
CA SER A 357 21.32 26.23 7.26
C SER A 357 19.99 25.78 6.68
N GLN A 358 19.85 25.79 5.35
CA GLN A 358 18.62 25.31 4.70
C GLN A 358 18.44 23.79 4.83
N VAL A 359 19.51 23.01 4.64
CA VAL A 359 19.46 21.55 4.82
C VAL A 359 19.14 21.19 6.27
N TYR A 360 19.84 21.83 7.21
CA TYR A 360 19.64 21.67 8.64
C TYR A 360 18.18 21.90 9.03
N GLN A 361 17.60 23.05 8.63
CA GLN A 361 16.20 23.36 8.92
C GLN A 361 15.24 22.34 8.30
N ILE A 362 15.43 21.95 7.03
CA ILE A 362 14.52 20.98 6.38
C ILE A 362 14.55 19.61 7.07
N CYS A 363 15.73 19.11 7.41
CA CYS A 363 15.86 17.83 8.08
C CYS A 363 15.31 17.91 9.51
N LEU A 364 15.61 18.98 10.24
CA LEU A 364 15.13 19.18 11.61
C LEU A 364 13.61 19.33 11.65
N ASP A 365 13.04 20.13 10.76
CA ASP A 365 11.58 20.28 10.63
C ASP A 365 10.93 18.96 10.27
N THR A 366 11.56 18.16 9.40
CA THR A 366 11.08 16.82 9.07
C THR A 366 11.05 15.93 10.32
N LEU A 367 12.06 15.95 11.18
CA LEU A 367 12.03 15.20 12.44
C LEU A 367 11.00 15.75 13.43
N LYS A 368 10.87 17.08 13.54
CA LYS A 368 9.85 17.72 14.38
C LYS A 368 8.42 17.43 13.93
N THR A 369 8.21 17.06 12.65
CA THR A 369 6.87 16.64 12.22
C THR A 369 6.38 15.39 12.95
N LEU A 370 7.27 14.55 13.49
CA LEU A 370 6.91 13.43 14.36
C LEU A 370 6.26 13.94 15.65
N GLU A 371 6.85 14.96 16.27
CA GLU A 371 6.33 15.57 17.49
C GLU A 371 4.95 16.20 17.24
N THR A 372 4.80 16.93 16.13
CA THR A 372 3.52 17.56 15.78
C THR A 372 2.44 16.55 15.46
N SER A 373 2.82 15.39 14.89
CA SER A 373 1.87 14.30 14.58
C SER A 373 1.36 13.65 15.86
N ILE A 374 2.25 13.42 16.84
CA ILE A 374 1.89 12.94 18.17
C ILE A 374 0.96 13.93 18.89
N ASP A 375 1.27 15.23 18.83
CA ASP A 375 0.42 16.26 19.45
C ASP A 375 -0.95 16.34 18.78
N ALA A 376 -1.01 16.28 17.44
CA ALA A 376 -2.26 16.28 16.71
C ALA A 376 -3.11 15.03 16.99
N TYR A 377 -2.49 13.89 17.24
CA TYR A 377 -3.18 12.65 17.58
C TYR A 377 -3.74 12.66 19.02
N THR A 378 -3.04 13.33 19.95
CA THR A 378 -3.45 13.43 21.36
C THR A 378 -4.41 14.59 21.62
N ALA A 379 -4.54 15.53 20.68
CA ALA A 379 -5.49 16.63 20.78
C ALA A 379 -6.95 16.13 20.84
N PRO A 380 -7.82 16.73 21.66
CA PRO A 380 -9.23 16.36 21.73
C PRO A 380 -9.91 16.58 20.36
N PRO A 381 -10.87 15.72 19.98
CA PRO A 381 -11.55 15.84 18.69
C PRO A 381 -12.20 17.22 18.58
N PRO A 382 -12.08 17.91 17.42
CA PRO A 382 -12.73 19.20 17.25
C PRO A 382 -14.23 19.05 17.47
N PRO A 383 -14.88 20.01 18.17
CA PRO A 383 -16.31 19.95 18.39
C PRO A 383 -17.03 19.81 17.04
N PRO A 384 -18.10 18.99 16.96
CA PRO A 384 -18.84 18.85 15.73
C PRO A 384 -19.26 20.25 15.24
N PRO A 385 -19.07 20.57 13.95
CA PRO A 385 -19.38 21.89 13.43
C PRO A 385 -20.83 22.25 13.80
N THR A 386 -20.98 23.32 14.55
CA THR A 386 -22.29 23.84 14.95
C THR A 386 -23.08 24.12 13.67
N ALA A 387 -24.36 23.75 13.62
CA ALA A 387 -25.23 23.88 12.45
C ALA A 387 -25.35 25.30 11.85
N ALA A 388 -24.69 26.30 12.44
CA ALA A 388 -24.55 27.66 11.92
C ALA A 388 -23.53 27.75 10.77
N ASP A 389 -22.43 27.00 10.79
CA ASP A 389 -21.35 27.14 9.79
C ASP A 389 -21.67 26.43 8.46
N VAL A 390 -22.52 25.39 8.49
CA VAL A 390 -22.98 24.71 7.27
C VAL A 390 -23.90 25.60 6.42
N LYS A 391 -24.57 26.59 7.02
CA LYS A 391 -25.43 27.54 6.29
C LYS A 391 -24.63 28.62 5.55
N ALA A 392 -23.40 28.93 5.98
CA ALA A 392 -22.61 29.99 5.37
C ALA A 392 -21.92 29.55 4.06
N GLU A 393 -21.54 28.27 3.93
CA GLU A 393 -20.81 27.78 2.75
C GLU A 393 -21.71 27.21 1.62
N GLN A 394 -23.03 27.12 1.82
CA GLN A 394 -23.96 26.55 0.83
C GLN A 394 -24.94 27.55 0.19
N GLN A 395 -24.73 28.87 0.33
CA GLN A 395 -25.42 29.85 -0.51
C GLN A 395 -24.80 29.93 -1.92
N LYS A 396 -24.89 28.82 -2.68
CA LYS A 396 -25.02 28.95 -4.14
C LYS A 396 -26.44 29.46 -4.40
N VAL A 397 -26.53 30.68 -4.92
CA VAL A 397 -27.77 31.30 -5.38
C VAL A 397 -28.55 30.29 -6.24
N ARG A 398 -29.71 29.89 -5.74
CA ARG A 398 -30.60 28.91 -6.36
C ARG A 398 -31.47 29.65 -7.38
N THR A 399 -31.15 29.55 -8.67
CA THR A 399 -31.85 30.26 -9.75
C THR A 399 -33.11 29.54 -10.26
N THR A 400 -33.80 28.79 -9.41
CA THR A 400 -35.13 28.23 -9.72
C THR A 400 -35.96 28.10 -8.45
N GLU A 401 -37.23 28.51 -8.53
CA GLU A 401 -38.21 28.29 -7.47
C GLU A 401 -38.45 26.78 -7.25
N PRO A 402 -38.67 26.33 -6.01
CA PRO A 402 -38.98 24.93 -5.74
C PRO A 402 -40.32 24.55 -6.39
N PRO A 403 -40.42 23.37 -7.04
CA PRO A 403 -41.67 22.92 -7.64
C PRO A 403 -42.76 22.75 -6.57
N ARG A 404 -43.97 23.23 -6.87
CA ARG A 404 -45.15 23.03 -6.03
C ARG A 404 -45.53 21.55 -6.04
N ASN A 405 -45.72 20.98 -4.85
CA ASN A 405 -46.21 19.62 -4.68
C ASN A 405 -47.71 19.58 -4.99
N GLU A 406 -48.08 19.10 -6.17
CA GLU A 406 -49.42 18.62 -6.45
C GLU A 406 -49.39 17.09 -6.55
N GLU A 407 -50.25 16.44 -5.75
CA GLU A 407 -50.39 14.98 -5.69
C GLU A 407 -51.16 14.47 -6.92
N ILE A 408 -50.43 14.10 -7.99
CA ILE A 408 -51.04 13.68 -9.28
C ILE A 408 -51.09 12.14 -9.45
N PHE A 409 -50.68 11.33 -8.46
CA PHE A 409 -50.73 9.87 -8.58
C PHE A 409 -51.61 9.20 -7.52
N GLN A 410 -52.62 8.47 -7.98
CA GLN A 410 -53.46 7.61 -7.14
C GLN A 410 -52.60 6.53 -6.45
N PRO A 411 -52.86 6.20 -5.18
CA PRO A 411 -52.08 5.22 -4.44
C PRO A 411 -52.29 3.80 -4.97
N ILE A 412 -51.19 3.14 -5.31
CA ILE A 412 -51.11 1.73 -5.68
C ILE A 412 -51.50 0.87 -4.45
N PRO A 413 -52.34 -0.17 -4.58
CA PRO A 413 -52.73 -1.01 -3.44
C PRO A 413 -51.53 -1.84 -2.95
N GLN A 414 -51.00 -1.49 -1.78
CA GLN A 414 -49.94 -2.26 -1.12
C GLN A 414 -50.52 -3.47 -0.39
N HIS A 415 -49.97 -4.66 -0.70
CA HIS A 415 -50.35 -5.93 -0.10
C HIS A 415 -50.08 -5.93 1.42
N LYS A 416 -51.08 -6.30 2.22
CA LYS A 416 -51.04 -6.29 3.69
C LYS A 416 -50.11 -7.41 4.21
N GLY A 417 -48.95 -7.04 4.72
CA GLY A 417 -48.03 -7.92 5.46
C GLY A 417 -47.64 -7.33 6.81
N LEU A 418 -47.49 -8.19 7.82
CA LEU A 418 -47.14 -7.86 9.21
C LEU A 418 -45.88 -6.97 9.34
N ARG A 419 -44.95 -7.07 8.37
CA ARG A 419 -43.71 -6.29 8.32
C ARG A 419 -43.96 -4.78 8.17
N ASN A 420 -44.96 -4.37 7.40
CA ASN A 420 -45.32 -2.95 7.23
C ASN A 420 -45.98 -2.34 8.49
N GLN A 421 -46.59 -3.17 9.34
CA GLN A 421 -47.15 -2.69 10.61
C GLN A 421 -46.06 -2.47 11.67
N VAL A 422 -45.04 -3.33 11.68
CA VAL A 422 -43.86 -3.16 12.54
C VAL A 422 -43.04 -1.95 12.10
N GLU A 423 -42.86 -1.75 10.80
CA GLU A 423 -42.14 -0.59 10.26
C GLU A 423 -42.86 0.73 10.61
N LYS A 424 -44.20 0.78 10.52
CA LYS A 424 -44.99 1.94 10.96
C LYS A 424 -44.91 2.19 12.46
N ALA A 425 -44.89 1.14 13.28
CA ALA A 425 -44.76 1.27 14.73
C ALA A 425 -43.38 1.80 15.14
N VAL A 426 -42.31 1.32 14.48
CA VAL A 426 -40.94 1.80 14.71
C VAL A 426 -40.76 3.24 14.22
N HIS A 427 -41.36 3.58 13.06
CA HIS A 427 -41.32 4.95 12.54
C HIS A 427 -42.08 5.95 13.42
N GLN A 428 -43.20 5.54 14.02
CA GLN A 428 -43.94 6.38 14.96
C GLN A 428 -43.21 6.55 16.31
N VAL A 429 -42.49 5.54 16.77
CA VAL A 429 -41.67 5.62 17.99
C VAL A 429 -40.42 6.51 17.77
N ALA A 430 -39.84 6.48 16.56
CA ALA A 430 -38.68 7.30 16.23
C ALA A 430 -39.00 8.80 16.06
N LEU A 431 -40.24 9.15 15.69
CA LEU A 431 -40.63 10.53 15.39
C LEU A 431 -41.19 11.31 16.59
N ALA A 432 -41.45 10.67 17.74
CA ALA A 432 -41.92 11.36 18.94
C ALA A 432 -41.49 10.64 20.24
N PRO A 433 -40.28 10.89 20.77
CA PRO A 433 -39.86 10.34 22.06
C PRO A 433 -40.56 11.15 23.17
N GLY A 434 -41.70 10.66 23.67
CA GLY A 434 -42.34 11.25 24.85
C GLY A 434 -43.86 11.13 24.98
N GLN A 435 -44.59 10.62 23.98
CA GLN A 435 -46.04 10.42 24.10
C GLN A 435 -46.40 8.98 24.47
N THR A 436 -47.04 8.79 25.63
CA THR A 436 -47.58 7.51 26.09
C THR A 436 -48.76 7.10 25.22
N SER A 437 -48.50 6.31 24.17
CA SER A 437 -49.55 5.78 23.30
C SER A 437 -50.35 4.66 24.00
N GLN A 438 -51.67 4.76 23.93
CA GLN A 438 -52.63 3.77 24.45
C GLN A 438 -52.61 2.52 23.57
N LEU A 439 -51.68 1.60 23.86
CA LEU A 439 -51.67 0.25 23.28
C LEU A 439 -52.88 -0.55 23.77
N SER A 440 -53.53 -1.30 22.87
CA SER A 440 -54.63 -2.22 23.21
C SER A 440 -54.15 -3.28 24.21
N PRO A 441 -55.02 -3.77 25.11
CA PRO A 441 -54.64 -4.69 26.19
C PRO A 441 -54.04 -6.01 25.68
N ALA A 442 -54.36 -6.43 24.46
CA ALA A 442 -53.76 -7.62 23.85
C ALA A 442 -52.32 -7.39 23.38
N ALA A 443 -52.00 -6.19 22.87
CA ALA A 443 -50.65 -5.83 22.46
C ALA A 443 -49.72 -5.65 23.68
N LYS A 444 -50.23 -5.10 24.79
CA LYS A 444 -49.49 -5.05 26.05
C LYS A 444 -49.18 -6.45 26.59
N LYS A 445 -50.16 -7.36 26.59
CA LYS A 445 -49.94 -8.76 26.99
C LYS A 445 -48.99 -9.52 26.06
N ALA A 446 -49.02 -9.26 24.76
CA ALA A 446 -48.09 -9.87 23.80
C ALA A 446 -46.65 -9.36 24.00
N VAL A 447 -46.48 -8.06 24.26
CA VAL A 447 -45.16 -7.47 24.55
C VAL A 447 -44.65 -7.91 25.92
N GLU A 448 -45.51 -7.99 26.94
CA GLU A 448 -45.15 -8.48 28.27
C GLU A 448 -44.83 -9.98 28.27
N SER A 449 -45.59 -10.80 27.52
CA SER A 449 -45.28 -12.23 27.39
C SER A 449 -44.02 -12.49 26.59
N ALA A 450 -43.76 -11.72 25.52
CA ALA A 450 -42.50 -11.78 24.78
C ALA A 450 -41.32 -11.32 25.64
N LYS A 451 -41.51 -10.25 26.44
CA LYS A 451 -40.51 -9.78 27.41
C LYS A 451 -40.25 -10.81 28.50
N HIS A 452 -41.28 -11.47 29.03
CA HIS A 452 -41.13 -12.54 30.01
C HIS A 452 -40.49 -13.81 29.43
N GLN A 453 -40.78 -14.17 28.18
CA GLN A 453 -40.14 -15.31 27.51
C GLN A 453 -38.67 -15.01 27.19
N LEU A 454 -38.35 -13.80 26.73
CA LEU A 454 -36.96 -13.37 26.54
C LEU A 454 -36.19 -13.33 27.87
N LEU A 455 -36.79 -12.79 28.94
CA LEU A 455 -36.20 -12.80 30.28
C LEU A 455 -36.03 -14.23 30.83
N LYS A 456 -36.93 -15.15 30.50
CA LYS A 456 -36.83 -16.56 30.91
C LYS A 456 -35.72 -17.30 30.16
N ILE A 457 -35.62 -17.10 28.84
CA ILE A 457 -34.52 -17.63 28.00
C ILE A 457 -33.18 -17.04 28.44
N GLN A 458 -33.17 -15.75 28.82
CA GLN A 458 -31.99 -15.07 29.37
C GLN A 458 -31.59 -15.62 30.76
N LYS A 459 -32.57 -15.96 31.61
CA LYS A 459 -32.36 -16.51 32.95
C LYS A 459 -31.89 -17.97 32.93
N GLU A 460 -32.38 -18.78 31.97
CA GLU A 460 -31.97 -20.17 31.78
C GLU A 460 -30.59 -20.31 31.13
N ALA A 461 -30.11 -19.32 30.36
CA ALA A 461 -28.84 -19.40 29.64
C ALA A 461 -27.60 -18.94 30.43
N THR A 462 -27.71 -18.02 31.39
CA THR A 462 -26.50 -17.36 31.95
C THR A 462 -26.54 -17.01 33.44
N GLY A 463 -27.67 -17.05 34.13
CA GLY A 463 -27.70 -16.80 35.58
C GLY A 463 -27.23 -15.42 36.07
N SER A 464 -27.09 -14.42 35.19
CA SER A 464 -26.81 -13.02 35.56
C SER A 464 -27.58 -12.02 34.69
N ASP A 465 -27.95 -10.88 35.29
CA ASP A 465 -28.91 -9.90 34.76
C ASP A 465 -28.31 -8.84 33.81
N ASP A 466 -27.07 -9.00 33.31
CA ASP A 466 -26.40 -7.95 32.52
C ASP A 466 -26.42 -8.21 31.00
N PRO A 467 -27.27 -7.50 30.21
CA PRO A 467 -27.29 -7.62 28.76
C PRO A 467 -26.05 -7.00 28.08
N GLN A 468 -25.28 -6.14 28.75
CA GLN A 468 -24.08 -5.52 28.18
C GLN A 468 -22.92 -6.52 28.08
N GLY A 469 -22.77 -7.40 29.08
CA GLY A 469 -21.74 -8.45 29.09
C GLY A 469 -21.87 -9.45 27.93
N LEU A 470 -23.09 -9.85 27.56
CA LEU A 470 -23.31 -10.79 26.45
C LEU A 470 -22.96 -10.20 25.08
N PHE A 471 -23.28 -8.92 24.84
CA PHE A 471 -22.91 -8.25 23.60
C PHE A 471 -21.40 -8.05 23.53
N GLN A 472 -20.77 -7.70 24.64
CA GLN A 472 -19.32 -7.54 24.73
C GLN A 472 -18.59 -8.88 24.51
N ASP A 473 -19.06 -9.96 25.11
CA ASP A 473 -18.49 -11.31 24.92
C ASP A 473 -18.66 -11.80 23.47
N PHE A 474 -19.82 -11.56 22.87
CA PHE A 474 -20.05 -11.89 21.46
C PHE A 474 -19.18 -11.02 20.53
N ALA A 475 -19.07 -9.72 20.81
CA ALA A 475 -18.23 -8.80 20.06
C ALA A 475 -16.75 -9.18 20.17
N LEU A 476 -16.26 -9.56 21.35
CA LEU A 476 -14.90 -10.07 21.54
C LEU A 476 -14.70 -11.38 20.78
N ARG A 477 -15.61 -12.36 20.88
CA ARG A 477 -15.54 -13.60 20.09
C ARG A 477 -15.53 -13.33 18.58
N ALA A 478 -16.34 -12.40 18.11
CA ALA A 478 -16.34 -11.96 16.72
C ALA A 478 -15.01 -11.29 16.34
N LEU A 479 -14.45 -10.45 17.22
CA LEU A 479 -13.15 -9.82 17.04
C LEU A 479 -12.01 -10.85 16.97
N HIS A 480 -12.02 -11.91 17.79
CA HIS A 480 -11.04 -13.00 17.74
C HIS A 480 -11.11 -13.82 16.45
N SER A 481 -12.26 -13.85 15.78
CA SER A 481 -12.41 -14.51 14.48
C SER A 481 -11.61 -13.80 13.37
N PRO A 482 -11.22 -14.49 12.29
CA PRO A 482 -10.55 -13.86 11.15
C PRO A 482 -11.41 -12.76 10.48
N PHE A 483 -12.75 -12.86 10.59
CA PHE A 483 -13.67 -11.82 10.10
C PHE A 483 -13.68 -10.57 10.98
N GLY A 484 -13.20 -10.66 12.22
CA GLY A 484 -13.05 -9.54 13.14
C GLY A 484 -11.85 -8.65 12.86
N TRP A 485 -10.84 -9.16 12.14
CA TRP A 485 -9.61 -8.44 11.79
C TRP A 485 -9.79 -6.99 11.30
N PRO A 486 -10.71 -6.66 10.35
CA PRO A 486 -10.84 -5.29 9.86
C PRO A 486 -11.32 -4.29 10.92
N PHE A 487 -11.98 -4.76 11.99
CA PHE A 487 -12.48 -3.93 13.09
C PHE A 487 -11.47 -3.80 14.24
N ARG A 488 -10.37 -4.57 14.22
CA ARG A 488 -9.32 -4.49 15.23
C ARG A 488 -8.52 -3.20 15.06
N HIS A 489 -8.27 -2.54 16.19
CA HIS A 489 -7.38 -1.38 16.27
C HIS A 489 -6.03 -1.82 16.85
N GLN A 490 -5.21 -2.45 16.01
CA GLN A 490 -3.90 -2.98 16.41
C GLN A 490 -2.97 -1.86 16.89
N TYR A 491 -2.21 -2.11 17.96
CA TYR A 491 -1.21 -1.20 18.50
C TYR A 491 -0.26 -0.67 17.42
N ARG A 492 0.32 -1.54 16.59
CA ARG A 492 1.19 -1.17 15.46
C ARG A 492 0.58 -0.13 14.53
N ARG A 493 -0.71 -0.30 14.16
CA ARG A 493 -1.40 0.62 13.24
C ARG A 493 -1.66 1.97 13.88
N ARG A 494 -2.09 1.98 15.13
CA ARG A 494 -2.34 3.21 15.89
C ARG A 494 -1.05 3.98 16.12
N LEU A 495 0.02 3.29 16.53
CA LEU A 495 1.32 3.90 16.76
C LEU A 495 1.90 4.48 15.46
N ALA A 496 1.88 3.70 14.36
CA ALA A 496 2.33 4.18 13.06
C ALA A 496 1.50 5.38 12.56
N HIS A 497 0.18 5.37 12.77
CA HIS A 497 -0.70 6.48 12.39
C HIS A 497 -0.46 7.74 13.21
N ALA A 498 -0.25 7.60 14.51
CA ALA A 498 0.01 8.72 15.41
C ALA A 498 1.40 9.35 15.15
N VAL A 499 2.43 8.51 14.94
CA VAL A 499 3.82 8.97 14.82
C VAL A 499 4.16 9.41 13.40
N LEU A 500 3.85 8.58 12.40
CA LEU A 500 4.24 8.83 10.99
C LEU A 500 3.21 9.71 10.24
N GLY A 501 2.10 10.06 10.89
CA GLY A 501 1.04 10.90 10.33
C GLY A 501 0.11 10.17 9.35
N SER A 502 -0.67 10.93 8.57
CA SER A 502 -1.55 10.43 7.50
C SER A 502 -1.44 11.31 6.25
N PRO A 503 -1.62 10.78 5.01
CA PRO A 503 -2.15 9.45 4.67
C PRO A 503 -1.11 8.34 4.46
N TYR A 504 0.17 8.69 4.33
CA TYR A 504 1.28 7.74 4.12
C TYR A 504 2.38 7.98 5.14
N GLY A 505 2.75 6.94 5.88
CA GLY A 505 3.84 6.96 6.85
C GLY A 505 5.07 6.25 6.31
N GLU A 506 6.06 7.00 5.82
CA GLU A 506 7.32 6.45 5.29
C GLU A 506 8.47 6.62 6.30
N PRO A 507 8.92 5.54 6.97
CA PRO A 507 9.97 5.62 7.99
C PRO A 507 11.32 6.04 7.41
N SER A 508 11.63 5.62 6.17
CA SER A 508 12.91 5.92 5.50
C SER A 508 13.19 7.42 5.39
N LEU A 509 12.15 8.27 5.31
CA LEU A 509 12.29 9.72 5.26
C LEU A 509 12.94 10.25 6.55
N TYR A 510 12.42 9.82 7.70
CA TYR A 510 12.89 10.26 9.02
C TYR A 510 14.26 9.67 9.34
N VAL A 511 14.46 8.38 9.04
CA VAL A 511 15.73 7.71 9.24
C VAL A 511 16.84 8.37 8.42
N ASN A 512 16.61 8.59 7.12
CA ASN A 512 17.59 9.25 6.26
C ASN A 512 17.84 10.71 6.70
N ALA A 513 16.82 11.43 7.19
CA ALA A 513 17.00 12.77 7.73
C ALA A 513 17.88 12.79 9.00
N ALA A 514 17.64 11.88 9.94
CA ALA A 514 18.45 11.73 11.15
C ALA A 514 19.91 11.35 10.79
N CYS A 515 20.10 10.35 9.92
CA CYS A 515 21.42 9.93 9.45
C CYS A 515 22.15 11.05 8.71
N ALA A 516 21.46 11.82 7.86
CA ALA A 516 22.04 12.95 7.14
C ALA A 516 22.50 14.06 8.09
N LEU A 517 21.66 14.45 9.06
CA LEU A 517 21.99 15.46 10.05
C LEU A 517 23.19 15.06 10.90
N ALA A 518 23.15 13.86 11.48
CA ALA A 518 24.24 13.36 12.32
C ALA A 518 25.54 13.21 11.51
N GLY A 519 25.46 12.63 10.31
CA GLY A 519 26.62 12.43 9.44
C GLY A 519 27.28 13.74 9.01
N LEU A 520 26.50 14.70 8.51
CA LEU A 520 27.04 16.01 8.15
C LEU A 520 27.63 16.72 9.38
N THR A 521 26.93 16.71 10.51
CA THR A 521 27.41 17.35 11.73
C THR A 521 28.75 16.77 12.19
N VAL A 522 28.88 15.45 12.29
CA VAL A 522 30.14 14.81 12.70
C VAL A 522 31.28 15.07 11.70
N HIS A 523 31.00 15.01 10.39
CA HIS A 523 32.01 15.29 9.38
C HIS A 523 32.43 16.77 9.33
N SER A 524 31.60 17.70 9.84
CA SER A 524 31.92 19.13 9.86
C SER A 524 33.16 19.44 10.69
N LEU A 525 33.47 18.64 11.72
CA LEU A 525 34.68 18.81 12.56
C LEU A 525 35.97 18.85 11.74
N ARG A 526 36.00 18.17 10.58
CA ARG A 526 37.17 18.11 9.69
C ARG A 526 36.99 18.89 8.39
N GLU A 527 35.76 19.07 7.96
CA GLU A 527 35.44 19.52 6.59
C GLU A 527 34.82 20.93 6.53
N ASP A 528 34.29 21.47 7.64
CA ASP A 528 33.69 22.80 7.67
C ASP A 528 34.73 23.90 7.94
N ARG A 529 35.23 24.51 6.87
CA ARG A 529 36.26 25.55 6.91
C ARG A 529 35.80 26.83 7.61
N TYR A 530 34.50 27.13 7.59
CA TYR A 530 33.96 28.41 8.06
C TYR A 530 33.33 28.30 9.45
N GLY A 531 33.19 27.09 9.98
CA GLY A 531 32.56 26.86 11.29
C GLY A 531 31.11 27.33 11.32
N ASN A 532 30.37 27.03 10.25
CA ASN A 532 28.94 27.30 10.15
C ASN A 532 28.14 26.29 10.96
N VAL A 533 28.55 25.02 10.95
CA VAL A 533 27.81 23.91 11.56
C VAL A 533 27.81 23.97 13.08
N GLN A 534 28.96 24.30 13.68
CA GLN A 534 29.15 24.37 15.15
C GLN A 534 28.10 25.24 15.87
N ARG A 535 27.55 26.26 15.19
CA ARG A 535 26.56 27.18 15.76
C ARG A 535 25.22 26.50 16.04
N ASP A 536 24.89 25.49 15.24
CA ASP A 536 23.60 24.80 15.28
C ASP A 536 23.64 23.50 16.10
N VAL A 537 24.84 22.98 16.42
CA VAL A 537 25.03 21.69 17.11
C VAL A 537 24.30 21.61 18.44
N ALA A 538 24.36 22.67 19.26
CA ALA A 538 23.70 22.66 20.55
C ALA A 538 22.17 22.58 20.42
N THR A 539 21.61 23.27 19.43
CA THR A 539 20.18 23.21 19.11
C THR A 539 19.79 21.84 18.55
N LEU A 540 20.66 21.25 17.71
CA LEU A 540 20.46 19.92 17.15
C LEU A 540 20.39 18.85 18.25
N ILE A 541 21.36 18.82 19.18
CA ILE A 541 21.41 17.83 20.27
C ILE A 541 20.15 17.94 21.13
N ARG A 542 19.75 19.15 21.52
CA ARG A 542 18.52 19.37 22.29
C ARG A 542 17.27 18.90 21.56
N ALA A 543 17.18 19.21 20.27
CA ALA A 543 16.02 18.82 19.46
C ALA A 543 15.96 17.30 19.24
N LEU A 544 17.07 16.63 18.91
CA LEU A 544 17.13 15.18 18.77
C LEU A 544 16.79 14.47 20.10
N THR A 545 17.28 15.00 21.22
CA THR A 545 16.95 14.49 22.56
C THR A 545 15.45 14.63 22.85
N GLY A 546 14.86 15.80 22.53
CA GLY A 546 13.44 16.08 22.69
C GLY A 546 12.56 15.12 21.87
N VAL A 547 12.85 14.98 20.58
CA VAL A 547 12.11 14.08 19.67
C VAL A 547 12.20 12.64 20.14
N THR A 548 13.40 12.18 20.55
CA THR A 548 13.62 10.80 21.01
C THR A 548 12.84 10.50 22.28
N LYS A 549 12.98 11.34 23.32
CA LYS A 549 12.26 11.15 24.59
C LYS A 549 10.74 11.24 24.42
N LYS A 550 10.25 12.13 23.54
CA LYS A 550 8.81 12.24 23.25
C LYS A 550 8.30 10.99 22.56
N LEU A 551 9.05 10.44 21.61
CA LEU A 551 8.69 9.23 20.90
C LEU A 551 8.66 8.00 21.82
N GLU A 552 9.68 7.84 22.66
CA GLU A 552 9.75 6.78 23.68
C GLU A 552 8.61 6.89 24.70
N GLY A 553 8.40 8.10 25.24
CA GLY A 553 7.32 8.37 26.19
C GLY A 553 5.95 8.09 25.59
N PHE A 554 5.73 8.44 24.32
CA PHE A 554 4.49 8.14 23.62
C PHE A 554 4.31 6.64 23.37
N GLN A 555 5.37 5.94 22.93
CA GLN A 555 5.35 4.48 22.74
C GLN A 555 5.00 3.75 24.04
N ALA A 556 5.65 4.12 25.15
CA ALA A 556 5.40 3.53 26.46
C ALA A 556 4.02 3.89 27.04
N GLY A 557 3.55 5.12 26.79
CA GLY A 557 2.28 5.65 27.30
C GLY A 557 1.04 5.25 26.49
N LEU A 558 1.20 4.77 25.25
CA LEU A 558 0.06 4.42 24.39
C LEU A 558 -0.65 3.17 24.92
N ALA A 559 -1.86 3.35 25.47
CA ALA A 559 -2.67 2.26 25.97
C ALA A 559 -3.17 1.34 24.83
N THR A 560 -3.11 0.02 25.07
CA THR A 560 -3.69 -1.00 24.18
C THR A 560 -5.19 -0.78 24.04
N HIS A 561 -5.70 -0.78 22.80
CA HIS A 561 -7.13 -0.64 22.57
C HIS A 561 -7.86 -1.94 22.91
N TRP A 562 -9.09 -1.86 23.42
CA TRP A 562 -9.86 -3.05 23.81
C TRP A 562 -10.19 -4.01 22.63
N THR A 563 -10.14 -3.52 21.38
CA THR A 563 -10.31 -4.35 20.17
C THR A 563 -9.02 -4.99 19.68
N ASP A 564 -7.89 -4.70 20.32
CA ASP A 564 -6.62 -5.34 20.02
C ASP A 564 -6.55 -6.69 20.75
N VAL A 565 -6.71 -7.75 19.97
CA VAL A 565 -6.71 -9.14 20.43
C VAL A 565 -5.30 -9.67 20.68
N GLU A 566 -4.32 -9.20 19.90
CA GLU A 566 -2.95 -9.69 19.95
C GLU A 566 -2.16 -9.00 21.06
N ALA A 567 -2.53 -7.75 21.39
CA ALA A 567 -1.89 -6.91 22.41
C ALA A 567 -0.36 -6.79 22.24
N GLU A 568 0.15 -7.05 21.04
CA GLU A 568 1.56 -7.00 20.72
C GLU A 568 2.03 -5.54 20.64
N ARG A 569 2.96 -5.16 21.52
CA ARG A 569 3.49 -3.79 21.63
C ARG A 569 4.71 -3.54 20.75
N THR A 570 4.73 -4.11 19.54
CA THR A 570 5.84 -3.96 18.59
C THR A 570 5.40 -3.14 17.38
N CYS A 571 6.27 -2.24 16.94
CA CYS A 571 6.07 -1.49 15.70
C CYS A 571 7.42 -1.29 15.01
N PRO A 572 7.80 -2.19 14.09
CA PRO A 572 9.14 -2.18 13.50
C PRO A 572 9.43 -0.87 12.76
N GLU A 573 8.41 -0.22 12.19
CA GLU A 573 8.61 1.04 11.46
C GLU A 573 8.95 2.22 12.37
N VAL A 574 8.37 2.30 13.56
CA VAL A 574 8.67 3.36 14.53
C VAL A 574 9.96 3.04 15.29
N GLU A 575 10.19 1.76 15.59
CA GLU A 575 11.45 1.28 16.18
C GLU A 575 12.65 1.58 15.26
N GLU A 576 12.51 1.44 13.94
CA GLU A 576 13.57 1.80 12.98
C GLU A 576 13.90 3.30 13.03
N VAL A 577 12.87 4.16 13.13
CA VAL A 577 13.05 5.62 13.27
C VAL A 577 13.73 5.95 14.60
N LEU A 578 13.28 5.33 15.69
CA LEU A 578 13.83 5.52 17.03
C LEU A 578 15.29 5.09 17.11
N ALA A 579 15.63 3.92 16.56
CA ALA A 579 17.00 3.44 16.49
C ALA A 579 17.91 4.41 15.72
N ALA A 580 17.41 4.97 14.60
CA ALA A 580 18.17 5.94 13.82
C ALA A 580 18.38 7.29 14.54
N LEU A 581 17.38 7.73 15.31
CA LEU A 581 17.49 8.93 16.15
C LEU A 581 18.53 8.74 17.27
N LYS A 582 18.47 7.59 17.97
CA LYS A 582 19.45 7.22 19.01
C LYS A 582 20.86 7.13 18.47
N ASP A 583 21.06 6.41 17.37
CA ASP A 583 22.36 6.29 16.71
C ASP A 583 22.90 7.64 16.23
N GLY A 584 22.04 8.47 15.61
CA GLY A 584 22.42 9.82 15.19
C GLY A 584 22.82 10.73 16.37
N LEU A 585 22.07 10.66 17.47
CA LEU A 585 22.36 11.39 18.71
C LEU A 585 23.67 10.90 19.34
N ALA A 586 23.88 9.59 19.46
CA ALA A 586 25.11 8.98 19.98
C ALA A 586 26.34 9.45 19.20
N ARG A 587 26.31 9.36 17.86
CA ARG A 587 27.41 9.82 16.99
C ARG A 587 27.72 11.31 17.15
N THR A 588 26.68 12.12 17.33
CA THR A 588 26.84 13.58 17.52
C THR A 588 27.45 13.89 18.89
N ILE A 589 27.04 13.17 19.95
CA ILE A 589 27.60 13.28 21.31
C ILE A 589 29.06 12.82 21.33
N GLU A 590 29.38 11.72 20.67
CA GLU A 590 30.76 11.20 20.60
C GLU A 590 31.68 12.21 19.90
N GLY A 591 31.23 12.79 18.78
CA GLY A 591 32.01 13.77 18.03
C GLY A 591 32.19 15.12 18.74
N PHE A 592 31.12 15.69 19.30
CA PHE A 592 31.14 17.03 19.89
C PHE A 592 31.21 17.08 21.42
N GLY A 593 31.17 15.93 22.09
CA GLY A 593 31.25 15.81 23.55
C GLY A 593 32.46 16.53 24.17
N PRO A 594 33.68 16.44 23.60
CA PRO A 594 34.84 17.18 24.10
C PRO A 594 34.66 18.71 24.08
N TYR A 595 33.83 19.22 23.18
CA TYR A 595 33.58 20.65 22.96
C TYR A 595 32.28 21.15 23.63
N ALA A 596 31.62 20.33 24.45
CA ALA A 596 30.29 20.63 25.00
C ALA A 596 30.22 21.98 25.75
N ARG A 597 31.27 22.34 26.50
CA ARG A 597 31.35 23.61 27.24
C ARG A 597 31.37 24.82 26.30
N GLU A 598 32.10 24.73 25.20
CA GLU A 598 32.23 25.80 24.20
C GLU A 598 30.94 25.99 23.39
N LEU A 599 30.22 24.88 23.16
CA LEU A 599 28.93 24.86 22.46
C LEU A 599 27.75 25.31 23.34
N ARG A 600 28.00 25.75 24.58
CA ARG A 600 26.96 26.15 25.56
C ARG A 600 25.96 25.01 25.84
N LEU A 601 26.43 23.77 25.86
CA LEU A 601 25.66 22.63 26.34
C LEU A 601 25.86 22.50 27.84
N SER A 602 24.77 22.44 28.59
CA SER A 602 24.83 22.22 30.03
C SER A 602 25.22 20.76 30.32
N LEU A 603 25.78 20.48 31.50
CA LEU A 603 26.02 19.09 31.93
C LEU A 603 24.71 18.28 31.97
N THR A 604 23.61 18.94 32.32
CA THR A 604 22.27 18.34 32.30
C THR A 604 21.84 17.99 30.89
N ASP A 605 22.05 18.87 29.91
CA ASP A 605 21.71 18.61 28.50
C ASP A 605 22.47 17.39 27.98
N MET A 606 23.77 17.29 28.31
CA MET A 606 24.61 16.15 27.92
C MET A 606 24.18 14.84 28.59
N ARG A 607 23.79 14.89 29.87
CA ARG A 607 23.25 13.72 30.58
C ARG A 607 21.94 13.23 29.94
N LEU A 608 20.98 14.13 29.72
CA LEU A 608 19.70 13.77 29.10
C LEU A 608 19.89 13.26 27.67
N ALA A 609 20.86 13.78 26.94
CA ALA A 609 21.18 13.35 25.59
C ALA A 609 21.83 11.95 25.58
N ARG A 610 22.72 11.63 26.53
CA ARG A 610 23.31 10.29 26.68
C ARG A 610 22.28 9.23 27.07
N GLU A 611 21.41 9.57 28.02
CA GLU A 611 20.28 8.75 28.43
C GLU A 611 19.36 8.45 27.23
N ALA A 612 18.95 9.50 26.50
CA ALA A 612 18.10 9.33 25.31
C ALA A 612 18.78 8.53 24.18
N ALA A 613 20.09 8.62 24.05
CA ALA A 613 20.86 7.86 23.08
C ALA A 613 21.08 6.38 23.47
N GLY A 614 20.77 5.99 24.71
CA GLY A 614 21.01 4.63 25.23
C GLY A 614 22.50 4.32 25.47
N VAL A 615 23.35 5.34 25.58
CA VAL A 615 24.81 5.14 25.76
C VAL A 615 25.13 4.61 27.16
N GLU A 616 24.38 5.02 28.18
CA GLU A 616 24.58 4.54 29.56
C GLU A 616 24.15 3.07 29.74
N GLU A 617 23.11 2.62 29.05
CA GLU A 617 22.68 1.21 29.04
C GLU A 617 23.74 0.31 28.38
N ALA A 618 24.33 0.78 27.27
CA ALA A 618 25.42 0.06 26.59
C ALA A 618 26.71 0.00 27.43
N GLU A 619 27.06 1.08 28.13
CA GLU A 619 28.21 1.10 29.05
C GLU A 619 27.98 0.16 30.25
N GLN A 620 26.77 0.11 30.81
CA GLN A 620 26.39 -0.79 31.90
C GLN A 620 26.37 -2.28 31.47
N GLU A 621 25.81 -2.60 30.30
CA GLU A 621 25.84 -3.96 29.75
C GLU A 621 27.29 -4.43 29.47
N MET A 622 28.17 -3.55 28.99
CA MET A 622 29.58 -3.87 28.78
C MET A 622 30.33 -4.08 30.10
N GLU A 623 30.01 -3.33 31.16
CA GLU A 623 30.59 -3.55 32.49
C GLU A 623 30.11 -4.86 33.15
N GLU A 624 28.84 -5.24 32.97
CA GLU A 624 28.32 -6.53 33.46
C GLU A 624 28.93 -7.71 32.72
N VAL A 625 29.06 -7.63 31.39
CA VAL A 625 29.75 -8.66 30.58
C VAL A 625 31.24 -8.74 30.89
N GLY A 626 31.87 -7.60 31.24
CA GLY A 626 33.27 -7.54 31.68
C GLY A 626 33.52 -8.09 33.07
N ARG A 627 32.54 -8.03 33.98
CA ARG A 627 32.61 -8.64 35.33
C ARG A 627 32.25 -10.14 35.34
N GLY A 628 31.65 -10.64 34.25
CA GLY A 628 31.31 -12.06 34.06
C GLY A 628 32.38 -12.91 33.38
N ARG A 629 33.55 -12.35 33.09
CA ARG A 629 34.78 -13.05 32.66
C ARG A 629 35.83 -12.96 33.75
#